data_AF-E3QZZ8-F1
#
_entry.id   AF-E3QZZ8-F1
#
_cell.length_a   1.000
_cell.length_b   1.000
_cell.length_c   1.000
_cell.angle_alpha   90.00
_cell.angle_beta   90.00
_cell.angle_gamma   90.00
#
_symmetry.space_group_name_H-M   'P 1'
#
loop_
_entity.id
_entity.type
_entity.pdbx_description
1 polymer ?
#
loop_
_entity_poly.entity_id
_entity_poly.type
_entity_poly.pdbx_seq_one_letter_code
_entity_poly.pdbx_strand_id
1 'polypeptide(L)'
;MTVDGYDGERTDWWCYVLAEAAPLTRVPKVWIPKRLWDKPEINIAALVSGYVSEPEFPGSALRLSQIKGYPNGHIQMLIPTEMVQANALSTSAYCYRNKAQLPYKQPVSYDWQGFRNQQY
;
A
#
# COMPACT_ATOMS: atom_id res chain seq x y z
N MET A 1 -8.83 -14.62 -14.37
CA MET A 1 -8.60 -13.18 -14.19
C MET A 1 -7.17 -12.91 -14.61
N THR A 2 -6.96 -12.14 -15.67
CA THR A 2 -5.61 -11.77 -16.10
C THR A 2 -5.07 -10.73 -15.13
N VAL A 3 -3.91 -11.03 -14.54
CA VAL A 3 -3.33 -10.35 -13.37
C VAL A 3 -2.62 -9.07 -13.82
N ASP A 4 -3.39 -8.10 -14.32
CA ASP A 4 -2.87 -6.92 -15.02
C ASP A 4 -3.08 -5.60 -14.28
N GLY A 5 -3.56 -5.68 -13.03
CA GLY A 5 -4.07 -4.54 -12.30
C GLY A 5 -5.60 -4.53 -12.28
N TYR A 6 -6.16 -3.79 -11.33
CA TYR A 6 -7.59 -3.74 -11.06
C TYR A 6 -8.26 -2.73 -12.02
N ASP A 7 -9.25 -3.17 -12.81
CA ASP A 7 -10.20 -2.38 -13.62
C ASP A 7 -9.62 -1.24 -14.50
N GLY A 8 -8.44 -1.40 -15.08
CA GLY A 8 -7.85 -0.37 -15.97
C GLY A 8 -8.49 -0.32 -17.38
N GLU A 9 -8.73 0.90 -17.89
CA GLU A 9 -9.16 1.14 -19.26
C GLU A 9 -7.97 1.26 -20.24
N ARG A 10 -8.24 1.17 -21.55
CA ARG A 10 -7.19 1.27 -22.59
C ARG A 10 -6.50 2.64 -22.62
N THR A 11 -7.15 3.68 -22.13
CA THR A 11 -6.63 5.06 -22.07
C THR A 11 -5.87 5.36 -20.79
N ASP A 12 -5.94 4.47 -19.80
CA ASP A 12 -5.27 4.66 -18.53
C ASP A 12 -3.76 4.52 -18.65
N TRP A 13 -3.07 5.17 -17.72
CA TRP A 13 -1.66 4.96 -17.55
C TRP A 13 -1.40 3.64 -16.84
N TRP A 14 -0.48 2.86 -17.41
CA TRP A 14 -0.06 1.59 -16.86
C TRP A 14 1.22 1.80 -16.08
N CYS A 15 1.13 1.72 -14.76
CA CYS A 15 2.25 1.99 -13.88
C CYS A 15 2.74 0.73 -13.17
N TYR A 16 4.05 0.59 -13.02
CA TYR A 16 4.63 -0.32 -12.03
C TYR A 16 5.47 0.48 -11.03
N VAL A 17 5.49 -0.02 -9.79
CA VAL A 17 6.26 0.57 -8.70
C VAL A 17 7.41 -0.39 -8.38
N LEU A 18 8.64 0.07 -8.58
CA LEU A 18 9.81 -0.58 -8.02
C LEU A 18 9.89 -0.22 -6.54
N ALA A 19 10.16 -1.21 -5.71
CA ALA A 19 10.41 -1.03 -4.29
C ALA A 19 11.59 -1.93 -3.91
N GLU A 20 12.46 -1.43 -3.04
CA GLU A 20 13.47 -2.28 -2.42
C GLU A 20 12.83 -3.08 -1.27
N ALA A 21 13.20 -4.36 -1.18
CA ALA A 21 12.62 -5.25 -0.16
C ALA A 21 12.98 -4.82 1.27
N ALA A 22 14.21 -4.34 1.50
CA ALA A 22 14.67 -4.01 2.86
C ALA A 22 13.92 -2.80 3.47
N PRO A 23 13.75 -1.66 2.79
CA PRO A 23 12.87 -0.58 3.26
C PRO A 23 11.44 -1.07 3.50
N LEU A 24 10.86 -1.80 2.55
CA LEU A 24 9.49 -2.31 2.65
C LEU A 24 9.31 -3.21 3.88
N THR A 25 10.27 -4.07 4.19
CA THR A 25 10.25 -4.94 5.37
C THR A 25 10.39 -4.16 6.67
N ARG A 26 11.27 -3.14 6.73
CA ARG A 26 11.57 -2.39 7.96
C ARG A 26 10.48 -1.41 8.38
N VAL A 27 9.77 -0.79 7.44
CA VAL A 27 8.76 0.21 7.80
C VAL A 27 7.62 -0.43 8.60
N PRO A 28 7.06 0.29 9.59
CA PRO A 28 5.90 -0.18 10.32
C PRO A 28 4.71 -0.34 9.38
N LYS A 29 3.91 -1.37 9.63
CA LYS A 29 2.72 -1.69 8.85
C LYS A 29 1.56 -1.87 9.80
N VAL A 30 0.47 -1.18 9.56
CA VAL A 30 -0.73 -1.23 10.41
C VAL A 30 -1.92 -1.64 9.58
N TRP A 31 -2.64 -2.64 10.06
CA TRP A 31 -3.91 -3.04 9.49
C TRP A 31 -5.03 -2.09 9.96
N ILE A 32 -5.75 -1.53 9.00
CA ILE A 32 -6.86 -0.62 9.22
C ILE A 32 -8.15 -1.41 9.04
N PRO A 33 -9.02 -1.48 10.05
CA PRO A 33 -10.33 -2.10 9.91
C PRO A 33 -11.09 -1.49 8.72
N LYS A 34 -11.67 -2.33 7.88
CA LYS A 34 -12.40 -1.92 6.67
C LYS A 34 -13.42 -0.80 6.90
N ARG A 35 -14.09 -0.79 8.06
CA ARG A 35 -15.07 0.25 8.47
C ARG A 35 -14.47 1.64 8.70
N LEU A 36 -13.15 1.74 8.81
CA LEU A 36 -12.41 2.97 9.08
C LEU A 36 -11.69 3.51 7.84
N TRP A 37 -11.57 2.74 6.76
CA TRP A 37 -10.81 3.15 5.57
C TRP A 37 -11.43 4.34 4.83
N ASP A 38 -12.75 4.48 4.88
CA ASP A 38 -13.50 5.59 4.27
C ASP A 38 -13.69 6.79 5.24
N LYS A 39 -12.97 6.79 6.37
CA LYS A 39 -13.04 7.86 7.37
C LYS A 39 -11.94 8.89 7.13
N PRO A 40 -12.11 10.12 7.66
CA PRO A 40 -11.09 11.14 7.60
C PRO A 40 -9.72 10.62 8.09
N GLU A 41 -8.67 11.07 7.41
CA GLU A 41 -7.27 10.71 7.68
C GLU A 41 -6.90 10.85 9.17
N ILE A 42 -7.41 11.88 9.84
CA ILE A 42 -7.19 12.09 11.28
C ILE A 42 -7.67 10.92 12.16
N ASN A 43 -8.77 10.26 11.79
CA ASN A 43 -9.28 9.10 12.53
C ASN A 43 -8.41 7.86 12.31
N ILE A 44 -7.90 7.69 11.09
CA ILE A 44 -6.98 6.60 10.75
C ILE A 44 -5.64 6.84 11.46
N ALA A 45 -5.11 8.05 11.42
CA ALA A 45 -3.89 8.44 12.11
C ALA A 45 -4.01 8.21 13.63
N ALA A 46 -5.13 8.58 14.25
CA ALA A 46 -5.38 8.34 15.67
C ALA A 46 -5.37 6.84 16.03
N LEU A 47 -5.95 5.98 15.19
CA LEU A 47 -5.85 4.53 15.36
C LEU A 47 -4.39 4.08 15.26
N VAL A 48 -3.67 4.53 14.23
CA VAL A 48 -2.28 4.15 13.98
C VAL A 48 -1.37 4.58 15.14
N SER A 49 -1.62 5.73 15.78
CA SER A 49 -0.89 6.18 16.98
C SER A 49 -0.91 5.15 18.12
N GLY A 50 -1.97 4.34 18.22
CA GLY A 50 -2.05 3.27 19.23
C GLY A 50 -1.17 2.05 18.94
N TYR A 51 -0.57 1.98 17.73
CA TYR A 51 0.23 0.84 17.27
C TYR A 51 1.65 1.23 16.86
N VAL A 52 2.04 2.48 17.00
CA VAL A 52 3.40 2.97 16.73
C VAL A 52 3.96 3.63 17.97
N SER A 53 5.28 3.62 18.10
CA SER A 53 5.98 4.25 19.22
C SER A 53 7.25 4.93 18.73
N GLU A 54 7.67 6.00 19.39
CA GLU A 54 8.89 6.74 19.06
C GLU A 54 10.07 5.80 18.76
N PRO A 55 10.79 5.98 17.62
CA PRO A 55 10.74 7.14 16.72
C PRO A 55 9.67 7.06 15.61
N GLU A 56 8.79 6.07 15.63
CA GLU A 56 7.71 5.93 14.64
C GLU A 56 6.53 6.84 14.98
N PHE A 57 5.82 7.28 13.95
CA PHE A 57 4.65 8.14 14.07
C PHE A 57 3.60 7.75 13.03
N PRO A 58 2.34 8.22 13.10
CA PRO A 58 1.27 7.77 12.21
C PRO A 58 1.52 7.99 10.70
N GLY A 59 2.36 8.96 10.37
CA GLY A 59 2.81 9.25 9.01
C GLY A 59 3.99 8.40 8.55
N SER A 60 4.61 7.59 9.41
CA SER A 60 5.74 6.71 9.04
C SER A 60 5.35 5.24 8.84
N ALA A 61 4.06 4.92 8.92
CA ALA A 61 3.56 3.55 8.84
C ALA A 61 2.71 3.32 7.58
N LEU A 62 3.02 2.25 6.84
CA LEU A 62 2.17 1.74 5.78
C LEU A 62 0.84 1.29 6.35
N ARG A 63 -0.23 1.57 5.61
CA ARG A 63 -1.59 1.25 6.04
C ARG A 63 -2.23 0.34 5.03
N LEU A 64 -2.78 -0.77 5.52
CA LEU A 64 -3.41 -1.76 4.66
C LEU A 64 -4.81 -2.07 5.16
N SER A 65 -5.71 -2.39 4.24
CA SER A 65 -7.07 -2.80 4.58
C SER A 65 -7.63 -3.69 3.49
N GLN A 66 -8.69 -4.44 3.82
CA GLN A 66 -9.48 -5.12 2.81
C GLN A 66 -10.28 -4.10 1.99
N ILE A 67 -10.35 -4.30 0.67
CA ILE A 67 -11.16 -3.45 -0.19
C ILE A 67 -12.65 -3.68 0.10
N LYS A 68 -13.39 -2.58 0.30
CA LYS A 68 -14.84 -2.63 0.53
C LYS A 68 -15.55 -3.15 -0.72
N GLY A 69 -16.46 -4.10 -0.54
CA GLY A 69 -17.15 -4.77 -1.66
C GLY A 69 -16.43 -6.00 -2.23
N TYR A 70 -15.18 -6.29 -1.82
CA TYR A 70 -14.41 -7.43 -2.32
C TYR A 70 -14.18 -8.50 -1.24
N PRO A 71 -14.95 -9.60 -1.24
CA PRO A 71 -14.88 -10.63 -0.20
C PRO A 71 -13.60 -11.48 -0.29
N ASN A 72 -12.96 -11.57 -1.46
CA ASN A 72 -11.90 -12.53 -1.74
C ASN A 72 -10.48 -11.99 -1.43
N GLY A 73 -10.26 -11.43 -0.24
CA GLY A 73 -8.91 -11.10 0.23
C GLY A 73 -8.16 -10.05 -0.61
N HIS A 74 -8.87 -9.20 -1.35
CA HIS A 74 -8.24 -8.08 -2.06
C HIS A 74 -7.87 -7.00 -1.04
N ILE A 75 -6.60 -6.60 -1.06
CA ILE A 75 -6.02 -5.64 -0.12
C ILE A 75 -5.73 -4.35 -0.87
N GLN A 76 -6.01 -3.24 -0.21
CA GLN A 76 -5.55 -1.91 -0.60
C GLN A 76 -4.47 -1.45 0.37
N MET A 77 -3.54 -0.66 -0.14
CA MET A 77 -2.44 -0.09 0.61
C MET A 77 -2.42 1.43 0.41
N LEU A 78 -2.18 2.15 1.49
CA LEU A 78 -1.89 3.58 1.49
C LEU A 78 -0.45 3.77 1.96
N ILE A 79 0.32 4.48 1.14
CA ILE A 79 1.63 5.03 1.51
C ILE A 79 1.36 6.47 1.97
N PRO A 80 1.53 6.80 3.26
CA PRO A 80 1.40 8.17 3.74
C PRO A 80 2.26 9.16 2.96
N THR A 81 1.78 10.40 2.82
CA THR A 81 2.47 11.48 2.09
C THR A 81 3.89 11.72 2.62
N GLU A 82 4.06 11.68 3.94
CA GLU A 82 5.34 11.87 4.61
C GLU A 82 6.34 10.78 4.23
N MET A 83 5.91 9.53 4.06
CA MET A 83 6.78 8.44 3.59
C MET A 83 7.22 8.66 2.14
N VAL A 84 6.31 9.13 1.28
CA VAL A 84 6.63 9.44 -0.12
C VAL A 84 7.65 10.57 -0.19
N GLN A 85 7.42 11.66 0.56
CA GLN A 85 8.30 12.83 0.58
C GLN A 85 9.68 12.52 1.17
N ALA A 86 9.74 11.65 2.18
CA ALA A 86 10.99 11.19 2.78
C ALA A 86 11.70 10.09 1.97
N ASN A 87 11.12 9.64 0.86
CA ASN A 87 11.57 8.46 0.11
C ASN A 87 11.79 7.23 1.02
N ALA A 88 10.91 7.04 2.00
CA ALA A 88 11.11 6.06 3.08
C ALA A 88 11.14 4.60 2.59
N LEU A 89 10.59 4.33 1.39
CA LEU A 89 10.50 3.00 0.78
C LEU A 89 11.51 2.79 -0.35
N SER A 90 12.30 3.81 -0.71
CA SER A 90 13.12 3.80 -1.93
C SER A 90 12.31 3.36 -3.17
N THR A 91 11.10 3.91 -3.31
CA THR A 91 10.18 3.51 -4.39
C THR A 91 10.30 4.41 -5.60
N SER A 92 10.24 3.82 -6.79
CA SER A 92 10.18 4.54 -8.06
C SER A 92 9.00 4.04 -8.88
N ALA A 93 8.17 4.97 -9.37
CA ALA A 93 7.04 4.66 -10.23
C ALA A 93 7.38 4.96 -11.69
N TYR A 94 7.08 4.01 -12.57
CA TYR A 94 7.25 4.17 -14.01
C TYR A 94 5.93 3.88 -14.69
N CYS A 95 5.43 4.86 -15.44
CA CYS A 95 4.13 4.82 -16.08
C CYS A 95 4.26 4.90 -17.61
N TYR A 96 3.48 4.07 -18.29
CA TYR A 96 3.48 3.95 -19.73
C TYR A 96 2.07 4.14 -20.28
N ARG A 97 1.97 4.71 -21.47
CA ARG A 97 0.68 4.86 -22.16
C ARG A 97 0.10 3.54 -22.62
N ASN A 98 0.95 2.54 -22.87
CA ASN A 98 0.52 1.24 -23.35
C ASN A 98 1.09 0.14 -22.47
N LYS A 99 0.20 -0.74 -22.01
CA LYS A 99 0.55 -1.96 -21.27
C LYS A 99 1.63 -2.81 -21.93
N ALA A 100 1.65 -2.88 -23.27
CA ALA A 100 2.66 -3.64 -24.01
C ALA A 100 4.09 -3.11 -23.81
N GLN A 101 4.23 -1.86 -23.36
CA GLN A 101 5.52 -1.23 -23.07
C GLN A 101 6.01 -1.51 -21.65
N LEU A 102 5.20 -2.16 -20.80
CA LEU A 102 5.62 -2.50 -19.44
C LEU A 102 6.79 -3.50 -19.51
N PRO A 103 7.95 -3.14 -18.93
CA PRO A 103 9.12 -4.02 -18.92
C PRO A 103 8.89 -5.26 -18.03
N TYR A 104 8.01 -5.14 -17.03
CA TYR A 104 7.66 -6.22 -16.11
C TYR A 104 6.19 -6.60 -16.26
N LYS A 105 5.92 -7.90 -16.38
CA LYS A 105 4.58 -8.45 -16.61
C LYS A 105 4.07 -9.34 -15.48
N GLN A 106 4.88 -9.56 -14.45
CA GLN A 106 4.52 -10.40 -13.31
C GLN A 106 4.61 -9.59 -12.02
N PRO A 107 3.58 -9.64 -11.15
CA PRO A 107 3.65 -9.03 -9.84
C PRO A 107 4.68 -9.76 -8.97
N VAL A 108 5.38 -9.00 -8.13
CA VAL A 108 6.31 -9.58 -7.15
C VAL A 108 5.49 -10.26 -6.05
N SER A 109 5.82 -11.53 -5.77
CA SER A 109 5.31 -12.22 -4.59
C SER A 109 6.02 -11.68 -3.36
N TYR A 110 5.35 -10.83 -2.57
CA TYR A 110 5.85 -10.34 -1.30
C TYR A 110 5.06 -10.96 -0.15
N ASP A 111 5.77 -11.52 0.82
CA ASP A 111 5.15 -12.08 2.03
C ASP A 111 4.85 -10.94 3.01
N TRP A 112 3.58 -10.57 3.04
CA TRP A 112 3.04 -9.47 3.83
C TRP A 112 2.90 -9.89 5.31
N GLN A 113 4.02 -9.99 6.02
CA GLN A 113 4.05 -10.29 7.46
C GLN A 113 4.24 -9.03 8.33
N GLY A 114 4.05 -9.20 9.65
CA GLY A 114 4.41 -8.19 10.64
C GLY A 114 3.44 -7.01 10.77
N PHE A 115 2.19 -7.18 10.32
CA PHE A 115 1.16 -6.16 10.54
C PHE A 115 0.84 -6.03 12.02
N ARG A 116 0.72 -4.79 12.48
CA ARG A 116 0.14 -4.46 13.76
C ARG A 116 -1.38 -4.32 13.60
N ASN A 117 -2.13 -4.54 14.68
CA ASN A 117 -3.59 -4.55 14.68
C ASN A 117 -4.24 -5.67 13.84
N GLN A 118 -3.73 -6.90 13.91
CA GLN A 118 -4.31 -8.08 13.21
C GLN A 118 -5.57 -8.63 13.88
N GLN A 119 -6.43 -7.80 14.48
CA GLN A 119 -7.71 -8.29 14.96
C GLN A 119 -8.62 -8.55 13.76
N TYR A 120 -8.77 -9.84 13.43
CA TYR A 120 -9.58 -10.40 12.35
C TYR A 120 -11.07 -10.14 12.54
#